data_AF-A0A7C7UGD7-F1
#
_entry.id   AF-A0A7C7UGD7-F1
#
_cell.length_a   1.000
_cell.length_b   1.000
_cell.length_c   1.000
_cell.angle_alpha   90.00
_cell.angle_beta   90.00
_cell.angle_gamma   90.00
#
_symmetry.space_group_name_H-M   'P 1'
#
loop_
_entity.id
_entity.type
_entity.pdbx_description
1 polymer ?
#
loop_
_entity_poly.entity_id
_entity_poly.type
_entity_poly.pdbx_seq_one_letter_code
_entity_poly.pdbx_strand_id
1 'polypeptide(L)'
;MDDFTAFFQNALNTPNAPYPYQVRLATEDWPELLDIPTGLGKTAAVVLAWLYKRCKGDPATPRRLVYCLPMRVLVEQTHDNIVAWLKRHDRFASSVEQEGVSVHRLMGGETDTRSWVAYPEKDMILIGTQDMLLSRALMRGYGMSRYRWPIDFALLHNDALWVFDEIQLMGAGLPTSTQLEGLRRLSETPASAKSLWISATLNPQWLGSIDFRPHIENLRTVTLSEQEKQGPAVSKRRAAVKRLHQAGVALDADTEKGKAKNYLAALAEEILAAHGGDAPTLVILNNVQRSQGLYRELARQLKGKEDVPELILVHSR
;
A
#
# COMPACT_ATOMS: atom_id res chain seq x y z
N MET A 1 3.64 25.08 10.17
CA MET A 1 4.38 23.82 10.42
C MET A 1 3.96 23.20 11.74
N ASP A 2 3.85 23.99 12.82
CA ASP A 2 3.48 23.48 14.15
C ASP A 2 2.07 22.86 14.23
N ASP A 3 1.11 23.45 13.50
CA ASP A 3 -0.27 22.94 13.43
C ASP A 3 -0.35 21.53 12.80
N PHE A 4 0.31 21.31 11.66
CA PHE A 4 0.36 19.96 11.07
C PHE A 4 1.17 18.98 11.92
N THR A 5 2.18 19.44 12.64
CA THR A 5 2.98 18.59 13.52
C THR A 5 2.12 18.01 14.64
N ALA A 6 1.37 18.86 15.34
CA ALA A 6 0.42 18.42 16.37
C ALA A 6 -0.67 17.51 15.77
N PHE A 7 -1.19 17.87 14.59
CA PHE A 7 -2.17 17.07 13.87
C PHE A 7 -1.65 15.65 13.59
N PHE A 8 -0.44 15.53 13.04
CA PHE A 8 0.17 14.24 12.69
C PHE A 8 0.49 13.40 13.93
N GLN A 9 0.98 14.03 15.00
CA GLN A 9 1.29 13.36 16.26
C GLN A 9 0.03 12.78 16.92
N ASN A 10 -1.08 13.53 16.90
CA ASN A 10 -2.38 13.05 17.41
C ASN A 10 -2.86 11.78 16.68
N ALA A 11 -2.62 11.69 15.37
CA ALA A 11 -2.99 10.50 14.60
C ALA A 11 -2.17 9.26 14.93
N LEU A 12 -0.86 9.39 15.19
CA LEU A 12 0.07 8.25 15.24
C LEU A 12 0.66 7.93 16.60
N ASN A 13 0.53 8.82 17.60
CA ASN A 13 1.12 8.67 18.94
C ASN A 13 2.59 8.22 18.91
N THR A 14 3.36 8.69 17.91
CA THR A 14 4.72 8.21 17.66
C THR A 14 5.74 9.31 17.99
N PRO A 15 6.78 9.03 18.79
CA PRO A 15 7.86 9.98 19.03
C PRO A 15 8.66 10.22 17.73
N ASN A 16 9.08 11.48 17.50
CA ASN A 16 9.83 11.93 16.32
C ASN A 16 9.05 11.97 15.00
N ALA A 17 7.73 12.21 15.08
CA ALA A 17 6.87 12.47 13.92
C ALA A 17 6.37 13.93 13.94
N PRO A 18 6.01 14.53 12.78
CA PRO A 18 6.24 14.02 11.41
C PRO A 18 7.70 14.19 10.94
N TYR A 19 8.13 13.40 9.96
CA TYR A 19 9.35 13.67 9.19
C TYR A 19 9.18 14.94 8.34
N PRO A 20 10.28 15.65 8.00
CA PRO A 20 10.16 16.90 7.23
C PRO A 20 9.46 16.72 5.86
N TYR A 21 9.72 15.63 5.13
CA TYR A 21 9.00 15.33 3.89
C TYR A 21 7.48 15.20 4.07
N GLN A 22 7.01 14.73 5.22
CA GLN A 22 5.56 14.61 5.53
C GLN A 22 4.96 16.00 5.75
N VAL A 23 5.72 16.91 6.36
CA VAL A 23 5.32 18.33 6.50
C VAL A 23 5.25 19.00 5.13
N ARG A 24 6.26 18.78 4.26
CA ARG A 24 6.24 19.30 2.88
C ARG A 24 5.00 18.82 2.14
N LEU A 25 4.68 17.52 2.20
CA LEU A 25 3.50 16.96 1.54
C LEU A 25 2.17 17.60 2.01
N ALA A 26 2.07 17.99 3.29
CA ALA A 26 0.87 18.64 3.83
C ALA A 26 0.77 20.14 3.53
N THR A 27 1.90 20.81 3.32
CA THR A 27 1.97 22.29 3.25
C THR A 27 2.27 22.83 1.85
N GLU A 28 2.91 22.04 1.00
CA GLU A 28 3.20 22.38 -0.40
C GLU A 28 2.16 21.75 -1.33
N ASP A 29 2.25 22.04 -2.63
CA ASP A 29 1.42 21.41 -3.64
C ASP A 29 1.65 19.89 -3.70
N TRP A 30 0.60 19.15 -4.08
CA TRP A 30 0.71 17.72 -4.32
C TRP A 30 1.76 17.42 -5.40
N PRO A 31 2.77 16.58 -5.10
CA PRO A 31 3.67 16.08 -6.11
C PRO A 31 2.98 15.04 -6.98
N GLU A 32 3.55 14.77 -8.16
CA GLU A 32 3.15 13.61 -8.96
C GLU A 32 3.81 12.33 -8.43
N LEU A 33 4.95 12.44 -7.75
CA LEU A 33 5.75 11.30 -7.34
C LEU A 33 6.29 11.44 -5.91
N LEU A 34 6.10 10.39 -5.10
CA LEU A 34 6.64 10.27 -3.74
C LEU A 34 7.62 9.09 -3.69
N ASP A 35 8.91 9.39 -3.70
CA ASP A 35 10.01 8.43 -3.64
C ASP A 35 10.65 8.43 -2.25
N ILE A 36 10.11 7.58 -1.37
CA ILE A 36 10.53 7.50 0.03
C ILE A 36 10.75 6.01 0.39
N PRO A 37 11.86 5.65 1.07
CA PRO A 37 12.09 4.28 1.53
C PRO A 37 10.93 3.68 2.33
N THR A 38 10.82 2.35 2.33
CA THR A 38 9.86 1.64 3.20
C THR A 38 10.14 1.91 4.68
N GLY A 39 9.10 1.83 5.50
CA GLY A 39 9.21 2.02 6.95
C GLY A 39 9.32 3.48 7.43
N LEU A 40 9.15 4.46 6.54
CA LEU A 40 9.14 5.88 6.90
C LEU A 40 7.73 6.50 6.96
N GLY A 41 6.67 5.70 6.76
CA GLY A 41 5.29 6.14 6.97
C GLY A 41 4.67 6.88 5.78
N LYS A 42 4.87 6.38 4.55
CA LYS A 42 4.30 6.96 3.31
C LYS A 42 2.78 7.02 3.32
N THR A 43 2.12 5.93 3.72
CA THR A 43 0.66 5.84 3.81
C THR A 43 0.10 6.90 4.75
N ALA A 44 0.66 7.02 5.96
CA ALA A 44 0.26 8.04 6.92
C ALA A 44 0.55 9.46 6.41
N ALA A 45 1.68 9.68 5.75
CA ALA A 45 2.02 10.97 5.16
C ALA A 45 0.93 11.45 4.20
N VAL A 46 0.51 10.59 3.27
CA VAL A 46 -0.46 10.94 2.22
C VAL A 46 -1.86 11.12 2.80
N VAL A 47 -2.32 10.19 3.62
CA VAL A 47 -3.68 10.26 4.19
C VAL A 47 -3.82 11.47 5.11
N LEU A 48 -2.84 11.72 5.99
CA LEU A 48 -2.90 12.82 6.95
C LEU A 48 -2.66 14.17 6.25
N ALA A 49 -1.82 14.24 5.22
CA ALA A 49 -1.70 15.44 4.39
C ALA A 49 -3.02 15.75 3.67
N TRP A 50 -3.67 14.75 3.09
CA TRP A 50 -4.98 14.90 2.46
C TRP A 50 -6.02 15.39 3.46
N LEU A 51 -6.17 14.71 4.60
CA LEU A 51 -7.13 15.09 5.62
C LEU A 51 -6.90 16.51 6.15
N TYR A 52 -5.64 16.86 6.42
CA TYR A 52 -5.26 18.19 6.88
C TYR A 52 -5.61 19.27 5.86
N LYS A 53 -5.26 19.06 4.58
CA LYS A 53 -5.60 20.00 3.49
C LYS A 53 -7.11 20.14 3.30
N ARG A 54 -7.88 19.04 3.39
CA ARG A 54 -9.36 19.08 3.40
C ARG A 54 -9.90 19.90 4.57
N CYS A 55 -9.39 19.71 5.78
CA CYS A 55 -9.79 20.49 6.95
C CYS A 55 -9.45 21.99 6.83
N LYS A 56 -8.41 22.34 6.06
CA LYS A 56 -8.05 23.74 5.76
C LYS A 56 -8.84 24.34 4.59
N GLY A 57 -9.72 23.57 3.95
CA GLY A 57 -10.49 24.03 2.80
C GLY A 57 -9.63 24.27 1.56
N ASP A 58 -8.51 23.55 1.41
CA ASP A 58 -7.63 23.67 0.25
C ASP A 58 -8.40 23.30 -1.05
N PRO A 59 -8.64 24.27 -1.96
CA PRO A 59 -9.38 24.03 -3.19
C PRO A 59 -8.60 23.15 -4.19
N ALA A 60 -7.28 23.02 -4.03
CA ALA A 60 -6.43 22.20 -4.89
C ALA A 60 -6.38 20.72 -4.47
N THR A 61 -6.95 20.39 -3.30
CA THR A 61 -7.04 19.03 -2.76
C THR A 61 -8.42 18.44 -2.99
N PRO A 62 -8.53 17.42 -3.87
CA PRO A 62 -9.82 16.83 -4.22
C PRO A 62 -10.53 16.15 -3.04
N ARG A 63 -11.87 16.15 -3.05
CA ARG A 63 -12.73 15.57 -1.98
C ARG A 63 -12.64 14.05 -1.85
N ARG A 64 -12.15 13.36 -2.88
CA ARG A 64 -12.06 11.90 -2.89
C ARG A 64 -10.61 11.46 -2.93
N LEU A 65 -10.17 10.74 -1.91
CA LEU A 65 -8.87 10.07 -1.93
C LEU A 65 -9.07 8.63 -2.42
N VAL A 66 -8.54 8.30 -3.59
CA VAL A 66 -8.61 6.96 -4.17
C VAL A 66 -7.26 6.25 -3.96
N TYR A 67 -7.21 5.36 -2.98
CA TYR A 67 -6.01 4.64 -2.57
C TYR A 67 -5.96 3.24 -3.21
N CYS A 68 -5.14 3.12 -4.25
CA CYS A 68 -5.00 1.95 -5.10
C CYS A 68 -3.80 1.09 -4.69
N LEU A 69 -4.07 -0.18 -4.38
CA LEU A 69 -3.08 -1.12 -3.85
C LEU A 69 -2.99 -2.40 -4.69
N PRO A 70 -1.81 -3.04 -4.80
CA PRO A 70 -1.62 -4.23 -5.62
C PRO A 70 -2.20 -5.50 -4.97
N MET A 71 -2.37 -5.52 -3.63
CA MET A 71 -2.71 -6.73 -2.87
C MET A 71 -3.82 -6.51 -1.86
N ARG A 72 -4.67 -7.53 -1.68
CA ARG A 72 -5.81 -7.54 -0.73
C ARG A 72 -5.40 -7.26 0.72
N VAL A 73 -4.32 -7.88 1.21
CA VAL A 73 -3.86 -7.70 2.61
C VAL A 73 -3.49 -6.24 2.89
N LEU A 74 -2.92 -5.54 1.90
CA LEU A 74 -2.58 -4.13 2.05
C LEU A 74 -3.84 -3.26 2.14
N VAL A 75 -4.91 -3.59 1.42
CA VAL A 75 -6.19 -2.87 1.48
C VAL A 75 -6.78 -2.93 2.89
N GLU A 76 -6.83 -4.12 3.48
CA GLU A 76 -7.35 -4.33 4.84
C GLU A 76 -6.54 -3.55 5.88
N GLN A 77 -5.21 -3.70 5.87
CA GLN A 77 -4.32 -2.98 6.79
C GLN A 77 -4.41 -1.45 6.62
N THR A 78 -4.47 -0.98 5.37
CA THR A 78 -4.57 0.45 5.07
C THR A 78 -5.90 1.01 5.55
N HIS A 79 -7.00 0.28 5.33
CA HIS A 79 -8.32 0.65 5.82
C HIS A 79 -8.33 0.82 7.35
N ASP A 80 -7.86 -0.18 8.09
CA ASP A 80 -7.94 -0.17 9.56
C ASP A 80 -7.10 0.97 10.17
N ASN A 81 -5.92 1.22 9.58
CA ASN A 81 -5.08 2.36 9.95
C ASN A 81 -5.79 3.70 9.69
N ILE A 82 -6.39 3.88 8.50
CA ILE A 82 -7.08 5.12 8.13
C ILE A 82 -8.28 5.38 9.05
N VAL A 83 -9.09 4.36 9.31
CA VAL A 83 -10.21 4.47 10.25
C VAL A 83 -9.73 4.86 11.65
N ALA A 84 -8.65 4.25 12.14
CA ALA A 84 -8.08 4.60 13.44
C ALA A 84 -7.58 6.06 13.48
N TRP A 85 -6.91 6.54 12.43
CA TRP A 85 -6.45 7.92 12.34
C TRP A 85 -7.61 8.92 12.29
N LEU A 86 -8.64 8.63 11.47
CA LEU A 86 -9.83 9.48 11.38
C LEU A 86 -10.58 9.56 12.71
N LYS A 87 -10.69 8.44 13.45
CA LYS A 87 -11.31 8.42 14.79
C LYS A 87 -10.55 9.30 15.79
N ARG A 88 -9.22 9.29 15.76
CA ARG A 88 -8.39 10.16 16.64
C ARG A 88 -8.56 11.66 16.35
N HIS A 89 -9.09 12.00 15.18
CA HIS A 89 -9.40 13.38 14.79
C HIS A 89 -10.89 13.72 14.86
N ASP A 90 -11.74 12.81 15.37
CA ASP A 90 -13.19 12.95 15.36
C ASP A 90 -13.77 13.23 13.95
N ARG A 91 -13.11 12.68 12.92
CA ARG A 91 -13.49 12.83 11.52
C ARG A 91 -14.04 11.56 10.89
N PHE A 92 -14.06 10.43 11.60
CA PHE A 92 -14.54 9.18 11.02
C PHE A 92 -16.07 9.17 10.93
N ALA A 93 -16.60 9.02 9.71
CA ALA A 93 -18.02 8.82 9.46
C ALA A 93 -18.27 7.32 9.23
N SER A 94 -19.06 6.68 10.11
CA SER A 94 -19.39 5.24 9.99
C SER A 94 -20.40 4.96 8.88
N SER A 95 -21.10 5.98 8.41
CA SER A 95 -21.92 5.96 7.20
C SER A 95 -21.74 7.27 6.43
N VAL A 96 -22.13 7.28 5.15
CA VAL A 96 -21.98 8.45 4.27
C VAL A 96 -22.92 9.61 4.62
N GLU A 97 -23.99 9.32 5.35
CA GLU A 97 -24.95 10.29 5.85
C GLU A 97 -24.41 11.09 7.03
N GLN A 98 -23.45 10.54 7.78
CA GLN A 98 -22.83 11.20 8.91
C GLN A 98 -21.85 12.29 8.46
N GLU A 99 -21.70 13.33 9.29
CA GLU A 99 -20.64 14.32 9.08
C GLU A 99 -19.27 13.69 9.32
N GLY A 100 -18.30 14.06 8.48
CA GLY A 100 -16.95 13.52 8.51
C GLY A 100 -16.56 12.88 7.19
N VAL A 101 -15.58 11.98 7.27
CA VAL A 101 -14.97 11.26 6.16
C VAL A 101 -15.36 9.80 6.25
N SER A 102 -16.05 9.33 5.21
CA SER A 102 -16.38 7.91 5.07
C SER A 102 -15.25 7.16 4.39
N VAL A 103 -15.02 5.91 4.80
CA VAL A 103 -13.95 5.05 4.26
C VAL A 103 -14.60 3.81 3.64
N HIS A 104 -14.33 3.56 2.37
CA HIS A 104 -14.94 2.48 1.60
C HIS A 104 -13.88 1.53 1.06
N ARG A 105 -14.12 0.24 1.18
CA ARG A 105 -13.27 -0.81 0.61
C ARG A 105 -13.85 -1.28 -0.72
N LEU A 106 -13.02 -1.36 -1.75
CA LEU A 106 -13.37 -1.83 -3.08
C LEU A 106 -12.48 -3.03 -3.42
N MET A 107 -12.91 -4.20 -2.98
CA MET A 107 -12.20 -5.47 -3.17
C MET A 107 -13.17 -6.60 -3.53
N GLY A 108 -12.71 -7.57 -4.33
CA GLY A 108 -13.55 -8.71 -4.73
C GLY A 108 -14.07 -9.50 -3.52
N GLY A 109 -15.35 -9.85 -3.55
CA GLY A 109 -16.02 -10.57 -2.46
C GLY A 109 -16.64 -9.70 -1.37
N GLU A 110 -16.48 -8.38 -1.44
CA GLU A 110 -17.23 -7.46 -0.57
C GLU A 110 -18.51 -6.98 -1.23
N THR A 111 -19.58 -6.92 -0.43
CA THR A 111 -20.86 -6.37 -0.86
C THR A 111 -20.69 -4.87 -1.03
N ASP A 112 -20.52 -4.46 -2.30
CA ASP A 112 -20.51 -3.09 -2.81
C ASP A 112 -21.46 -2.22 -1.97
N THR A 113 -20.90 -1.45 -1.02
CA THR A 113 -21.68 -0.53 -0.20
C THR A 113 -22.21 0.52 -1.16
N ARG A 114 -23.49 0.38 -1.51
CA ARG A 114 -24.26 1.20 -2.46
C ARG A 114 -24.28 2.71 -2.12
N SER A 115 -23.48 3.15 -1.17
CA SER A 115 -23.61 4.41 -0.46
C SER A 115 -22.65 5.50 -0.97
N TRP A 116 -21.41 5.20 -1.40
CA TRP A 116 -20.46 6.28 -1.73
C TRP A 116 -20.81 7.06 -3.00
N VAL A 117 -21.42 6.40 -3.99
CA VAL A 117 -21.84 7.05 -5.25
C VAL A 117 -23.01 8.02 -5.06
N ALA A 118 -23.78 7.88 -3.99
CA ALA A 118 -24.98 8.68 -3.74
C ALA A 118 -24.67 10.04 -3.12
N TYR A 119 -23.47 10.23 -2.56
CA TYR A 119 -23.03 11.45 -1.88
C TYR A 119 -21.72 11.97 -2.46
N PRO A 120 -21.66 12.28 -3.77
CA PRO A 120 -20.43 12.69 -4.45
C PRO A 120 -19.83 13.99 -3.88
N GLU A 121 -20.63 14.78 -3.18
CA GLU A 121 -20.24 16.02 -2.52
C GLU A 121 -19.54 15.81 -1.16
N LYS A 122 -19.57 14.61 -0.58
CA LYS A 122 -18.94 14.34 0.73
C LYS A 122 -17.45 13.99 0.56
N ASP A 123 -16.65 14.36 1.56
CA ASP A 123 -15.26 13.91 1.63
C ASP A 123 -15.22 12.39 1.91
N MET A 124 -14.45 11.64 1.12
CA MET A 124 -14.40 10.18 1.25
C MET A 124 -13.07 9.59 0.83
N ILE A 125 -12.73 8.44 1.40
CA ILE A 125 -11.55 7.66 1.05
C ILE A 125 -12.01 6.31 0.47
N LEU A 126 -11.64 6.05 -0.78
CA LEU A 126 -11.87 4.78 -1.46
C LEU A 126 -10.57 3.98 -1.47
N ILE A 127 -10.54 2.81 -0.84
CA ILE A 127 -9.36 1.95 -0.74
C ILE A 127 -9.66 0.66 -1.48
N GLY A 128 -8.85 0.28 -2.45
CA GLY A 128 -9.18 -0.89 -3.26
C GLY A 128 -8.00 -1.53 -3.93
N THR A 129 -8.24 -2.74 -4.43
CA THR A 129 -7.25 -3.40 -5.27
C THR A 129 -7.19 -2.73 -6.63
N GLN A 130 -6.04 -2.80 -7.29
CA GLN A 130 -5.85 -2.29 -8.64
C GLN A 130 -6.92 -2.81 -9.62
N ASP A 131 -7.28 -4.08 -9.55
CA ASP A 131 -8.29 -4.66 -10.44
C ASP A 131 -9.66 -4.02 -10.22
N MET A 132 -10.03 -3.75 -8.97
CA MET A 132 -11.32 -3.15 -8.64
C MET A 132 -11.38 -1.68 -9.02
N LEU A 133 -10.33 -0.92 -8.72
CA LEU A 133 -10.30 0.52 -8.96
C LEU A 133 -10.03 0.87 -10.42
N LEU A 134 -9.01 0.27 -11.03
CA LEU A 134 -8.65 0.58 -12.42
C LEU A 134 -9.71 0.08 -13.40
N SER A 135 -10.34 -1.07 -13.16
CA SER A 135 -11.42 -1.53 -14.06
C SER A 135 -12.60 -0.54 -14.09
N ARG A 136 -12.95 0.06 -12.94
CA ARG A 136 -13.96 1.14 -12.85
C ARG A 136 -13.49 2.40 -13.56
N ALA A 137 -12.22 2.77 -13.39
CA ALA A 137 -11.61 3.88 -14.11
C ALA A 137 -11.50 3.62 -15.64
N LEU A 138 -11.60 2.37 -16.09
CA LEU A 138 -11.60 2.01 -17.51
C LEU A 138 -13.02 1.81 -18.09
N MET A 139 -14.07 2.23 -17.39
CA MET A 139 -15.47 2.02 -17.82
C MET A 139 -15.79 0.52 -18.02
N ARG A 140 -15.15 -0.35 -17.23
CA ARG A 140 -15.25 -1.82 -17.29
C ARG A 140 -15.24 -2.44 -15.89
N GLY A 141 -15.94 -1.79 -14.95
CA GLY A 141 -15.89 -2.14 -13.54
C GLY A 141 -16.10 -3.63 -13.28
N TYR A 142 -15.12 -4.25 -12.61
CA TYR A 142 -15.14 -5.66 -12.26
C TYR A 142 -16.20 -5.94 -11.19
N GLY A 143 -16.98 -7.01 -11.39
CA GLY A 143 -18.00 -7.45 -10.42
C GLY A 143 -19.21 -6.52 -10.28
N MET A 144 -19.47 -5.62 -11.24
CA MET A 144 -20.61 -4.70 -11.19
C MET A 144 -21.39 -4.62 -12.51
N SER A 145 -22.64 -4.16 -12.43
CA SER A 145 -23.51 -3.98 -13.58
C SER A 145 -22.98 -2.91 -14.55
N ARG A 146 -23.07 -3.18 -15.86
CA ARG A 146 -22.68 -2.24 -16.91
C ARG A 146 -23.38 -0.88 -16.84
N TYR A 147 -24.60 -0.85 -16.28
CA TYR A 147 -25.36 0.40 -16.11
C TYR A 147 -24.75 1.34 -15.07
N ARG A 148 -23.90 0.82 -14.17
CA ARG A 148 -23.19 1.62 -13.17
C ARG A 148 -21.82 2.09 -13.62
N TRP A 149 -21.22 1.49 -14.66
CA TRP A 149 -19.88 1.86 -15.11
C TRP A 149 -19.71 3.37 -15.36
N PRO A 150 -20.68 4.07 -16.01
CA PRO A 150 -20.53 5.51 -16.22
C PRO A 150 -20.48 6.34 -14.93
N ILE A 151 -21.16 5.88 -13.88
CA ILE A 151 -21.24 6.57 -12.59
C ILE A 151 -19.87 6.50 -11.89
N ASP A 152 -19.37 5.28 -11.66
CA ASP A 152 -18.07 5.08 -11.03
C ASP A 152 -16.95 5.72 -11.86
N PHE A 153 -16.99 5.56 -13.20
CA PHE A 153 -16.03 6.19 -14.09
C PHE A 153 -16.01 7.71 -13.91
N ALA A 154 -17.17 8.36 -13.89
CA ALA A 154 -17.25 9.81 -13.71
C ALA A 154 -16.69 10.24 -12.35
N LEU A 155 -17.11 9.61 -11.25
CA LEU A 155 -16.67 9.99 -9.90
C LEU A 155 -15.20 9.70 -9.60
N LEU A 156 -14.60 8.76 -10.33
CA LEU A 156 -13.19 8.43 -10.23
C LEU A 156 -12.29 9.35 -11.09
N HIS A 157 -12.85 10.08 -12.06
CA HIS A 157 -12.12 11.05 -12.88
C HIS A 157 -12.40 12.51 -12.50
N ASN A 158 -13.33 12.74 -11.57
CA ASN A 158 -13.71 14.08 -11.10
C ASN A 158 -13.57 14.17 -9.59
N ASP A 159 -12.87 15.21 -9.14
CA ASP A 159 -12.64 15.57 -7.74
C ASP A 159 -12.00 14.41 -6.96
N ALA A 160 -11.00 13.77 -7.57
CA ALA A 160 -10.35 12.56 -7.08
C ALA A 160 -8.82 12.62 -7.10
N LEU A 161 -8.18 12.55 -5.93
CA LEU A 161 -6.75 12.31 -5.80
C LEU A 161 -6.49 10.81 -5.81
N TRP A 162 -5.93 10.31 -6.90
CA TRP A 162 -5.47 8.93 -7.01
C TRP A 162 -4.10 8.76 -6.37
N VAL A 163 -3.98 7.72 -5.56
CA VAL A 163 -2.75 7.29 -4.93
C VAL A 163 -2.48 5.87 -5.40
N PHE A 164 -1.38 5.67 -6.10
CA PHE A 164 -0.91 4.35 -6.51
C PHE A 164 0.26 3.96 -5.61
N ASP A 165 0.04 3.04 -4.68
CA ASP A 165 1.05 2.64 -3.69
C ASP A 165 1.62 1.26 -4.00
N GLU A 166 2.89 1.05 -3.64
CA GLU A 166 3.66 -0.15 -4.00
C GLU A 166 3.67 -0.40 -5.53
N ILE A 167 3.92 0.66 -6.33
CA ILE A 167 3.85 0.61 -7.81
C ILE A 167 4.73 -0.47 -8.45
N GLN A 168 5.83 -0.85 -7.79
CA GLN A 168 6.71 -1.94 -8.21
C GLN A 168 6.03 -3.32 -8.23
N LEU A 169 4.88 -3.46 -7.54
CA LEU A 169 4.08 -4.69 -7.49
C LEU A 169 2.79 -4.61 -8.31
N MET A 170 2.53 -3.51 -9.02
CA MET A 170 1.27 -3.32 -9.75
C MET A 170 1.21 -4.04 -11.11
N GLY A 171 2.34 -4.46 -11.69
CA GLY A 171 2.34 -5.12 -13.00
C GLY A 171 1.62 -4.26 -14.06
N ALA A 172 0.52 -4.77 -14.63
CA ALA A 172 -0.29 -4.04 -15.62
C ALA A 172 -0.99 -2.79 -15.07
N GLY A 173 -1.18 -2.68 -13.75
CA GLY A 173 -1.80 -1.52 -13.12
C GLY A 173 -0.98 -0.24 -13.26
N LEU A 174 0.35 -0.34 -13.24
CA LEU A 174 1.25 0.81 -13.38
C LEU A 174 1.15 1.49 -14.76
N PRO A 175 1.41 0.83 -15.90
CA PRO A 175 1.29 1.46 -17.21
C PRO A 175 -0.15 1.93 -17.51
N THR A 176 -1.16 1.27 -16.93
CA THR A 176 -2.56 1.72 -17.01
C THR A 176 -2.75 3.04 -16.27
N SER A 177 -2.24 3.15 -15.04
CA SER A 177 -2.37 4.37 -14.22
C SER A 177 -1.71 5.58 -14.87
N THR A 178 -0.52 5.40 -15.45
CA THR A 178 0.22 6.46 -16.15
C THR A 178 -0.48 6.85 -17.44
N GLN A 179 -1.02 5.88 -18.17
CA GLN A 179 -1.77 6.15 -19.38
C GLN A 179 -3.06 6.94 -19.08
N LEU A 180 -3.78 6.59 -18.02
CA LEU A 180 -4.95 7.36 -17.56
C LEU A 180 -4.58 8.80 -17.16
N GLU A 181 -3.43 9.00 -16.50
CA GLU A 181 -2.93 10.36 -16.21
C GLU A 181 -2.58 11.12 -17.49
N GLY A 182 -1.88 10.49 -18.44
CA GLY A 182 -1.57 11.10 -19.74
C GLY A 182 -2.83 11.57 -20.46
N LEU A 183 -3.85 10.71 -20.54
CA LEU A 183 -5.15 11.07 -21.11
C LEU A 183 -5.86 12.20 -20.34
N ARG A 184 -5.78 12.21 -19.01
CA ARG A 184 -6.33 13.32 -18.19
C ARG A 184 -5.67 14.66 -18.51
N ARG A 185 -4.37 14.67 -18.80
CA ARG A 185 -3.61 15.90 -19.16
C ARG A 185 -3.91 16.40 -20.57
N LEU A 186 -4.33 15.52 -21.47
CA LEU A 186 -4.76 15.88 -22.83
C LEU A 186 -6.19 16.43 -22.88
N SER A 187 -6.99 16.17 -21.85
CA SER A 187 -8.38 16.63 -21.79
C SER A 187 -8.47 18.14 -21.60
N GLU A 188 -9.26 18.81 -22.44
CA GLU A 188 -9.56 20.25 -22.33
C GLU A 188 -10.52 20.57 -21.17
N THR A 189 -11.27 19.56 -20.71
CA THR A 189 -12.08 19.67 -19.50
C THR A 189 -11.15 19.64 -18.30
N PRO A 190 -11.26 20.58 -17.33
CA PRO A 190 -10.47 20.53 -16.10
C PRO A 190 -10.77 19.23 -15.35
N ALA A 191 -9.94 18.21 -15.57
CA ALA A 191 -9.98 17.02 -14.75
C ALA A 191 -9.48 17.45 -13.37
N SER A 192 -10.38 17.53 -12.40
CA SER A 192 -10.01 17.76 -10.99
C SER A 192 -9.39 16.51 -10.35
N ALA A 193 -9.15 15.46 -11.14
CA ALA A 193 -8.44 14.29 -10.70
C ALA A 193 -6.93 14.36 -10.96
N LYS A 194 -6.16 13.92 -9.98
CA LYS A 194 -4.68 13.95 -9.98
C LYS A 194 -4.15 12.57 -9.64
N SER A 195 -2.98 12.22 -10.13
CA SER A 195 -2.30 10.97 -9.80
C SER A 195 -1.03 11.23 -8.98
N LEU A 196 -0.89 10.49 -7.88
CA LEU A 196 0.30 10.42 -7.03
C LEU A 196 0.81 8.98 -7.04
N TRP A 197 2.01 8.76 -7.58
CA TRP A 197 2.68 7.47 -7.49
C TRP A 197 3.59 7.43 -6.26
N ILE A 198 3.49 6.35 -5.50
CA ILE A 198 4.28 6.13 -4.30
C ILE A 198 5.19 4.92 -4.53
N SER A 199 6.49 5.12 -4.34
CA SER A 199 7.47 4.03 -4.44
C SER A 199 8.51 4.10 -3.34
N ALA A 200 9.16 2.95 -3.10
CA ALA A 200 10.38 2.83 -2.31
C ALA A 200 11.63 2.54 -3.15
N THR A 201 11.43 2.14 -4.41
CA THR A 201 12.46 1.66 -5.33
C THR A 201 12.06 2.10 -6.73
N LEU A 202 12.14 3.39 -6.98
CA LEU A 202 11.66 3.95 -8.24
C LEU A 202 12.70 3.74 -9.35
N ASN A 203 12.23 3.22 -10.49
CA ASN A 203 12.83 3.52 -11.79
C ASN A 203 11.85 4.44 -12.56
N PRO A 204 12.18 5.72 -12.78
CA PRO A 204 11.28 6.67 -13.45
C PRO A 204 10.83 6.22 -14.84
N GLN A 205 11.63 5.40 -15.53
CA GLN A 205 11.28 4.86 -16.85
C GLN A 205 10.04 3.96 -16.82
N TRP A 206 9.71 3.37 -15.67
CA TRP A 206 8.49 2.57 -15.51
C TRP A 206 7.20 3.39 -15.70
N LEU A 207 7.28 4.71 -15.57
CA LEU A 207 6.12 5.59 -15.76
C LEU A 207 5.83 5.88 -17.25
N GLY A 208 6.72 5.48 -18.17
CA GLY A 208 6.75 5.87 -19.58
C GLY A 208 5.70 5.28 -20.52
N SER A 209 4.40 5.42 -20.21
CA SER A 209 3.32 5.12 -21.17
C SER A 209 3.29 6.15 -22.31
N ILE A 210 2.55 5.84 -23.38
CA ILE A 210 2.55 6.62 -24.63
C ILE A 210 2.22 8.10 -24.36
N ASP A 211 1.11 8.36 -23.67
CA ASP A 211 0.64 9.74 -23.44
C ASP A 211 1.29 10.39 -22.20
N PHE A 212 1.93 9.62 -21.33
CA PHE A 212 2.55 10.15 -20.12
C PHE A 212 4.04 10.42 -20.26
N ARG A 213 4.72 9.72 -21.17
CA ARG A 213 6.16 9.84 -21.41
C ARG A 213 6.67 11.27 -21.57
N PRO A 214 5.99 12.18 -22.31
CA PRO A 214 6.46 13.57 -22.45
C PRO A 214 6.52 14.36 -21.13
N HIS A 215 5.88 13.88 -20.07
CA HIS A 215 5.79 14.59 -18.79
C HIS A 215 6.80 14.11 -17.73
N ILE A 216 7.49 12.99 -17.97
CA ILE A 216 8.32 12.32 -16.93
C ILE A 216 9.45 13.18 -16.42
N GLU A 217 10.11 13.93 -17.29
CA GLU A 217 11.26 14.77 -16.93
C GLU A 217 10.86 15.94 -16.01
N ASN A 218 9.58 16.33 -16.02
CA ASN A 218 9.06 17.48 -15.28
C ASN A 218 8.18 17.08 -14.08
N LEU A 219 8.23 15.82 -13.64
CA LEU A 219 7.46 15.37 -12.48
C LEU A 219 8.00 16.00 -11.19
N ARG A 220 7.14 16.66 -10.42
CA ARG A 220 7.51 17.07 -9.06
C ARG A 220 7.62 15.82 -8.22
N THR A 221 8.83 15.61 -7.72
CA THR A 221 9.19 14.42 -6.95
C THR A 221 9.57 14.84 -5.54
N VAL A 222 8.86 14.30 -4.56
CA VAL A 222 9.28 14.40 -3.15
C VAL A 222 10.16 13.21 -2.83
N THR A 223 11.42 13.50 -2.50
CA THR A 223 12.39 12.55 -1.94
C THR A 223 12.92 13.07 -0.61
N LEU A 224 13.72 12.26 0.09
CA LEU A 224 14.45 12.70 1.27
C LEU A 224 15.63 13.57 0.86
N SER A 225 15.79 14.73 1.50
CA SER A 225 17.02 15.52 1.40
C SER A 225 18.20 14.79 2.04
N GLU A 226 19.43 15.23 1.73
CA GLU A 226 20.64 14.65 2.34
C GLU A 226 20.66 14.81 3.87
N GLN A 227 20.15 15.94 4.38
CA GLN A 227 20.02 16.15 5.83
C GLN A 227 19.01 15.18 6.45
N GLU A 228 17.86 14.95 5.81
CA GLU A 228 16.87 13.97 6.28
C GLU A 228 17.42 12.55 6.26
N LYS A 229 18.20 12.19 5.23
CA LYS A 229 18.87 10.88 5.11
C LYS A 229 19.85 10.60 6.25
N GLN A 230 20.47 11.64 6.81
CA GLN A 230 21.41 11.54 7.93
C GLN A 230 20.72 11.50 9.31
N GLY A 231 19.42 11.84 9.38
CA GLY A 231 18.65 11.82 10.62
C GLY A 231 18.66 10.45 11.30
N PRO A 232 18.77 10.34 12.64
CA PRO A 232 19.00 9.07 13.32
C PRO A 232 17.96 7.98 13.00
N ALA A 233 16.67 8.34 12.98
CA ALA A 233 15.58 7.39 12.69
C ALA A 233 15.55 6.92 11.22
N VAL A 234 15.98 7.76 10.28
CA VAL A 234 16.05 7.43 8.85
C VAL A 234 17.30 6.62 8.56
N SER A 235 18.46 7.08 9.04
CA SER A 235 19.75 6.42 8.88
C SER A 235 19.74 5.01 9.48
N LYS A 236 19.19 4.83 10.68
CA LYS A 236 19.05 3.50 11.31
C LYS A 236 18.32 2.48 10.43
N ARG A 237 17.27 2.91 9.70
CA ARG A 237 16.51 2.04 8.79
C ARG A 237 17.21 1.86 7.45
N ARG A 238 17.71 2.95 6.87
CA ARG A 238 18.35 2.96 5.54
C ARG A 238 19.69 2.22 5.53
N ALA A 239 20.49 2.39 6.58
CA ALA A 239 21.80 1.75 6.73
C ALA A 239 21.71 0.37 7.40
N ALA A 240 20.51 -0.14 7.69
CA ALA A 240 20.34 -1.45 8.31
C ALA A 240 20.87 -2.54 7.37
N VAL A 241 21.96 -3.19 7.78
CA VAL A 241 22.57 -4.25 6.97
C VAL A 241 21.78 -5.53 7.13
N LYS A 242 21.26 -6.04 6.00
CA LYS A 242 20.69 -7.40 5.93
C LYS A 242 21.83 -8.38 5.73
N ARG A 243 22.13 -9.17 6.75
CA ARG A 243 23.13 -10.23 6.64
C ARG A 243 22.51 -11.43 5.95
N LEU A 244 23.18 -11.92 4.92
CA LEU A 244 22.76 -13.12 4.20
C LEU A 244 23.75 -14.24 4.54
N HIS A 245 23.19 -15.40 4.87
CA HIS A 245 23.94 -16.62 5.12
C HIS A 245 23.38 -17.69 4.19
N GLN A 246 24.27 -18.47 3.56
CA GLN A 246 23.83 -19.62 2.79
C GLN A 246 23.33 -20.69 3.76
N ALA A 247 22.13 -21.22 3.50
CA ALA A 247 21.58 -22.33 4.27
C ALA A 247 22.43 -23.59 4.05
N GLY A 248 22.60 -24.37 5.12
CA GLY A 248 23.31 -25.64 5.08
C GLY A 248 22.53 -26.73 4.32
N VAL A 249 21.20 -26.66 4.38
CA VAL A 249 20.29 -27.56 3.66
C VAL A 249 19.94 -26.98 2.29
N ALA A 250 20.29 -27.72 1.25
CA ALA A 250 19.98 -27.40 -0.14
C ALA A 250 19.16 -28.52 -0.80
N LEU A 251 18.35 -28.15 -1.80
CA LEU A 251 17.66 -29.11 -2.66
C LEU A 251 18.58 -29.50 -3.82
N ASP A 252 18.77 -30.80 -4.03
CA ASP A 252 19.56 -31.38 -5.13
C ASP A 252 18.75 -32.43 -5.92
N ALA A 253 19.29 -32.90 -7.04
CA ALA A 253 18.62 -33.87 -7.91
C ALA A 253 18.33 -35.22 -7.20
N ASP A 254 19.12 -35.56 -6.17
CA ASP A 254 18.96 -36.78 -5.38
C ASP A 254 17.85 -36.67 -4.32
N THR A 255 17.59 -35.45 -3.84
CA THR A 255 16.51 -35.16 -2.88
C THR A 255 15.14 -34.98 -3.52
N GLU A 256 15.08 -34.73 -4.83
CA GLU A 256 13.82 -34.44 -5.55
C GLU A 256 12.95 -35.68 -5.83
N LYS A 257 13.54 -36.86 -6.05
CA LYS A 257 12.80 -38.07 -6.52
C LYS A 257 12.62 -39.20 -5.51
N GLY A 258 13.32 -39.20 -4.37
CA GLY A 258 13.21 -40.29 -3.37
C GLY A 258 13.51 -39.93 -1.91
N LYS A 259 14.06 -38.75 -1.62
CA LYS A 259 14.45 -38.31 -0.26
C LYS A 259 13.80 -37.01 0.18
N ALA A 260 12.68 -36.61 -0.43
CA ALA A 260 11.97 -35.37 -0.11
C ALA A 260 11.63 -35.24 1.39
N LYS A 261 11.32 -36.35 2.06
CA LYS A 261 11.07 -36.38 3.51
C LYS A 261 12.33 -36.05 4.34
N ASN A 262 13.50 -36.53 3.94
CA ASN A 262 14.76 -36.26 4.63
C ASN A 262 15.18 -34.80 4.43
N TYR A 263 15.00 -34.25 3.23
CA TYR A 263 15.20 -32.83 2.96
C TYR A 263 14.33 -31.96 3.86
N LEU A 264 13.02 -32.26 3.95
CA LEU A 264 12.10 -31.48 4.79
C LEU A 264 12.43 -31.59 6.28
N ALA A 265 12.86 -32.76 6.75
CA ALA A 265 13.29 -32.96 8.14
C ALA A 265 14.55 -32.13 8.46
N ALA A 266 15.57 -32.21 7.60
CA ALA A 266 16.80 -31.43 7.76
C ALA A 266 16.53 -29.92 7.70
N LEU A 267 15.69 -29.47 6.76
CA LEU A 267 15.31 -28.07 6.64
C LEU A 267 14.53 -27.59 7.87
N ALA A 268 13.62 -28.41 8.41
CA ALA A 268 12.90 -28.09 9.64
C ALA A 268 13.85 -27.95 10.84
N GLU A 269 14.84 -28.84 10.97
CA GLU A 269 15.86 -28.75 12.02
C GLU A 269 16.68 -27.47 11.90
N GLU A 270 17.14 -27.12 10.69
CA GLU A 270 17.90 -25.87 10.45
C GLU A 270 17.06 -24.63 10.79
N ILE A 271 15.78 -24.61 10.39
CA ILE A 271 14.86 -23.50 10.70
C ILE A 271 14.64 -23.38 12.21
N LEU A 272 14.40 -24.49 12.91
CA LEU A 272 14.18 -24.49 14.36
C LEU A 272 15.44 -24.08 15.13
N ALA A 273 16.62 -24.46 14.65
CA ALA A 273 17.89 -24.03 15.23
C ALA A 273 18.18 -22.54 15.00
N ALA A 274 17.79 -22.01 13.84
CA ALA A 274 17.93 -20.60 13.51
C ALA A 274 16.83 -19.72 14.15
N HIS A 275 15.68 -20.31 14.46
CA HIS A 275 14.57 -19.63 15.13
C HIS A 275 14.94 -19.37 16.59
N GLY A 276 14.98 -18.10 16.98
CA GLY A 276 15.27 -17.69 18.36
C GLY A 276 15.04 -16.19 18.57
N GLY A 277 14.66 -15.84 19.79
CA GLY A 277 14.29 -14.47 20.19
C GLY A 277 12.84 -14.11 19.88
N ASP A 278 12.47 -12.86 20.14
CA ASP A 278 11.08 -12.36 20.03
C ASP A 278 10.64 -12.03 18.58
N ALA A 279 11.39 -12.47 17.57
CA ALA A 279 11.16 -12.10 16.16
C ALA A 279 10.55 -13.25 15.33
N PRO A 280 9.63 -12.95 14.40
CA PRO A 280 9.06 -13.96 13.53
C PRO A 280 10.09 -14.46 12.50
N THR A 281 10.08 -15.77 12.25
CA THR A 281 10.85 -16.39 11.15
C THR A 281 9.94 -16.56 9.92
N LEU A 282 10.32 -15.93 8.81
CA LEU A 282 9.63 -16.09 7.52
C LEU A 282 10.38 -17.10 6.64
N VAL A 283 9.70 -18.17 6.24
CA VAL A 283 10.24 -19.20 5.33
C VAL A 283 9.50 -19.14 4.00
N ILE A 284 10.23 -18.92 2.91
CA ILE A 284 9.66 -18.79 1.56
C ILE A 284 10.06 -20.02 0.73
N LEU A 285 9.06 -20.78 0.29
CA LEU A 285 9.21 -21.92 -0.61
C LEU A 285 8.35 -21.70 -1.85
N ASN A 286 8.91 -21.97 -3.04
CA ASN A 286 8.22 -21.77 -4.32
C ASN A 286 7.32 -22.95 -4.75
N ASN A 287 7.05 -23.91 -3.87
CA ASN A 287 6.24 -25.09 -4.19
C ASN A 287 5.30 -25.42 -3.02
N VAL A 288 3.99 -25.48 -3.30
CA VAL A 288 2.93 -25.73 -2.30
C VAL A 288 3.14 -27.04 -1.54
N GLN A 289 3.41 -28.13 -2.25
CA GLN A 289 3.57 -29.45 -1.65
C GLN A 289 4.75 -29.46 -0.67
N ARG A 290 5.84 -28.76 -0.99
CA ARG A 290 6.98 -28.57 -0.09
C ARG A 290 6.63 -27.69 1.11
N SER A 291 5.90 -26.60 0.93
CA SER A 291 5.41 -25.77 2.05
C SER A 291 4.54 -26.56 3.03
N GLN A 292 3.58 -27.33 2.52
CA GLN A 292 2.73 -28.21 3.32
C GLN A 292 3.51 -29.34 3.99
N GLY A 293 4.52 -29.89 3.30
CA GLY A 293 5.42 -30.90 3.84
C GLY A 293 6.25 -30.35 5.00
N LEU A 294 6.86 -29.18 4.82
CA LEU A 294 7.65 -28.51 5.84
C LEU A 294 6.81 -28.13 7.06
N TYR A 295 5.60 -27.58 6.85
CA TYR A 295 4.69 -27.24 7.94
C TYR A 295 4.34 -28.45 8.81
N ARG A 296 3.99 -29.58 8.18
CA ARG A 296 3.71 -30.84 8.89
C ARG A 296 4.92 -31.35 9.67
N GLU A 297 6.11 -31.20 9.10
CA GLU A 297 7.35 -31.64 9.73
C GLU A 297 7.72 -30.75 10.93
N LEU A 298 7.62 -29.42 10.80
CA LEU A 298 7.76 -28.47 11.91
C LEU A 298 6.77 -28.77 13.04
N ALA A 299 5.49 -28.94 12.71
CA ALA A 299 4.45 -29.28 13.69
C ALA A 299 4.72 -30.62 14.40
N ARG A 300 5.26 -31.61 13.67
CA ARG A 300 5.66 -32.91 14.23
C ARG A 300 6.82 -32.77 15.21
N GLN A 301 7.86 -32.01 14.85
CA GLN A 301 9.06 -31.83 15.67
C GLN A 301 8.83 -30.95 16.91
N LEU A 302 7.84 -30.06 16.85
CA LEU A 302 7.44 -29.19 17.96
C LEU A 302 6.44 -29.86 18.93
N LYS A 303 5.85 -30.99 18.54
CA LYS A 303 4.87 -31.70 19.38
C LYS A 303 5.49 -32.12 20.72
N GLY A 304 4.88 -31.67 21.81
CA GLY A 304 5.30 -32.02 23.18
C GLY A 304 6.42 -31.14 23.77
N LYS A 305 6.79 -30.04 23.11
CA LYS A 305 7.67 -29.01 23.68
C LYS A 305 6.85 -27.98 24.46
N GLU A 306 7.45 -27.40 25.50
CA GLU A 306 6.77 -26.45 26.40
C GLU A 306 6.69 -25.03 25.84
N ASP A 307 7.56 -24.67 24.88
CA ASP A 307 7.62 -23.35 24.25
C ASP A 307 7.54 -23.49 22.72
N VAL A 308 6.30 -23.56 22.21
CA VAL A 308 6.02 -23.85 20.80
C VAL A 308 5.70 -22.54 20.07
N PRO A 309 6.48 -22.14 19.05
CA PRO A 309 6.16 -20.97 18.27
C PRO A 309 4.86 -21.17 17.48
N GLU A 310 4.11 -20.09 17.29
CA GLU A 310 2.93 -20.12 16.42
C GLU A 310 3.35 -20.41 14.98
N LEU A 311 2.84 -21.50 14.41
CA LEU A 311 3.10 -21.88 13.03
C LEU A 311 1.95 -21.42 12.13
N ILE A 312 2.27 -20.59 11.14
CA ILE A 312 1.31 -20.13 10.14
C ILE A 312 1.77 -20.59 8.76
N LEU A 313 0.87 -21.26 8.02
CA LEU A 313 1.09 -21.69 6.65
C LEU A 313 0.28 -20.83 5.69
N VAL A 314 0.95 -20.23 4.70
CA VAL A 314 0.33 -19.41 3.64
C VAL A 314 0.72 -19.94 2.25
N HIS A 315 -0.25 -20.34 1.44
CA HIS A 315 -0.06 -20.71 0.02
C HIS A 315 -1.36 -20.57 -0.79
N SER A 316 -1.26 -20.63 -2.11
CA SER A 316 -2.35 -20.35 -3.06
C SER A 316 -3.35 -21.51 -3.28
N ARG A 317 -3.72 -22.26 -2.22
CA ARG A 317 -4.36 -23.61 -2.19
C ARG A 317 -3.40 -24.76 -2.07
#